data_AF-A0A0F9TDD7-F1
#
_entry.id   AF-A0A0F9TDD7-F1
#
_cell.length_a   1.000
_cell.length_b   1.000
_cell.length_c   1.000
_cell.angle_alpha   90.00
_cell.angle_beta   90.00
_cell.angle_gamma   90.00
#
_symmetry.space_group_name_H-M   'P 1'
#
loop_
_entity.id
_entity.type
_entity.pdbx_description
1 polymer ?
#
loop_
_entity_poly.entity_id
_entity_poly.type
_entity_poly.pdbx_seq_one_letter_code
_entity_poly.pdbx_strand_id
1 'polypeptide(L)' 'MSERREVWQEHHGLIPKGWLIHSLNGNRGDVHIENLAAIPRNPVHLGQVTAPYVARIRNLEKELKLLREK' A
#
# COMPACT_ATOMS: atom_id res chain seq x y z
N MET A 1 2.68 18.79 0.25
CA MET A 1 1.58 17.80 0.22
C MET A 1 2.18 16.46 0.65
N SER A 2 1.42 15.38 0.88
CA SER A 2 2.04 14.09 1.22
C SER A 2 2.67 13.51 -0.04
N GLU A 3 3.96 13.18 -0.05
CA GLU A 3 4.69 12.59 -1.20
C GLU A 3 3.93 11.43 -1.85
N ARG A 4 3.38 10.51 -1.06
CA ARG A 4 2.53 9.39 -1.54
C ARG A 4 1.29 9.84 -2.32
N ARG A 5 0.71 10.99 -1.97
CA ARG A 5 -0.44 11.55 -2.70
C ARG A 5 -0.01 12.15 -4.01
N GLU A 6 1.19 12.74 -4.07
CA GLU A 6 1.76 13.32 -5.28
C GLU A 6 2.07 12.21 -6.29
N VAL A 7 2.84 11.18 -5.87
CA VAL A 7 3.16 10.01 -6.72
C VAL A 7 1.89 9.31 -7.23
N TRP A 8 0.88 9.13 -6.37
CA TRP A 8 -0.39 8.55 -6.78
C TRP A 8 -1.12 9.42 -7.82
N GLN A 9 -1.19 10.73 -7.58
CA GLN A 9 -1.91 11.65 -8.46
C GLN A 9 -1.24 11.82 -9.81
N GLU A 10 0.09 11.77 -9.87
CA GLU A 10 0.85 11.79 -11.11
C GLU A 10 0.53 10.58 -11.99
N HIS A 11 0.38 9.39 -11.39
CA HIS A 11 0.15 8.16 -12.14
C HIS A 11 -1.33 7.87 -12.45
N HIS A 12 -2.24 8.14 -11.51
CA HIS A 12 -3.67 7.77 -11.60
C HIS A 12 -4.62 8.97 -11.68
N GLY A 13 -4.14 10.19 -11.44
CA GLY A 13 -4.97 11.38 -11.36
C GLY A 13 -5.60 11.61 -9.99
N LEU A 14 -6.65 12.43 -9.95
CA LEU A 14 -7.21 12.95 -8.70
C LEU A 14 -7.70 11.85 -7.75
N ILE A 15 -7.39 12.03 -6.47
CA ILE A 15 -7.86 11.12 -5.40
C ILE A 15 -9.31 11.47 -5.09
N PRO A 16 -10.25 10.52 -5.15
CA PRO A 16 -11.66 10.77 -4.85
C PRO A 16 -11.87 11.38 -3.46
N LYS A 17 -12.90 12.22 -3.33
CA LYS A 17 -13.24 12.84 -2.03
C LYS A 17 -13.57 11.75 -1.01
N GLY A 18 -12.99 11.86 0.18
CA GLY A 18 -13.19 10.88 1.24
C GLY A 18 -12.34 9.61 1.11
N TRP A 19 -11.37 9.58 0.20
CA TRP A 19 -10.39 8.50 0.08
C TRP A 19 -9.00 8.94 0.59
N LEU A 20 -8.19 7.97 1.00
CA LEU A 20 -6.81 8.14 1.47
C LEU A 20 -5.89 7.18 0.74
N ILE A 21 -4.61 7.55 0.65
CA ILE A 21 -3.58 6.68 0.09
C ILE A 21 -2.94 5.89 1.24
N HIS A 22 -2.93 4.57 1.10
CA HIS A 22 -2.37 3.64 2.06
C HIS A 22 -1.12 2.98 1.47
N SER A 23 -0.11 2.74 2.32
CA SER A 23 1.08 1.97 1.96
C SER A 23 0.80 0.50 2.26
N LEU A 24 0.76 -0.36 1.24
CA LEU A 24 0.34 -1.75 1.35
C LEU A 24 1.27 -2.59 2.24
N ASN A 25 2.57 -2.31 2.21
CA ASN A 25 3.57 -2.93 3.09
C ASN A 25 3.63 -2.32 4.50
N GLY A 26 2.81 -1.31 4.81
CA GLY A 26 2.85 -0.60 6.10
C GLY A 26 4.06 0.32 6.30
N ASN A 27 5.04 0.31 5.40
CA ASN A 27 6.15 1.25 5.40
C ASN A 27 5.72 2.58 4.77
N ARG A 28 5.63 3.63 5.57
CA ARG A 28 5.17 4.96 5.12
C ARG A 28 6.18 5.67 4.20
N GLY A 29 7.45 5.27 4.23
CA GLY A 29 8.52 5.84 3.40
C GLY A 29 8.68 5.15 2.04
N ASP A 30 8.02 4.01 1.84
CA ASP A 30 8.01 3.34 0.55
C ASP A 30 6.86 3.90 -0.31
N VAL A 31 7.23 4.78 -1.24
CA VAL A 31 6.32 5.55 -2.09
C VAL A 31 6.19 5.00 -3.51
N HIS A 32 6.75 3.82 -3.80
CA HIS A 32 6.59 3.16 -5.10
C HIS A 32 5.11 2.95 -5.42
N ILE A 33 4.69 3.24 -6.65
CA ILE A 33 3.27 3.25 -7.04
C ILE A 33 2.60 1.89 -6.80
N GLU A 34 3.35 0.80 -6.96
CA GLU A 34 2.92 -0.58 -6.72
C GLU A 34 2.64 -0.87 -5.24
N ASN A 35 3.22 -0.09 -4.34
CA ASN A 35 3.01 -0.18 -2.89
C ASN A 35 1.91 0.77 -2.39
N LEU A 36 1.33 1.60 -3.25
CA LEU A 36 0.28 2.54 -2.87
C LEU A 36 -1.10 2.00 -3.26
N ALA A 37 -2.10 2.32 -2.46
CA ALA A 37 -3.51 2.06 -2.79
C ALA A 37 -4.40 3.19 -2.31
N ALA A 38 -5.29 3.68 -3.18
CA ALA A 38 -6.38 4.53 -2.78
C ALA A 38 -7.48 3.70 -2.12
N ILE A 39 -7.84 4.04 -0.89
CA ILE A 39 -8.91 3.37 -0.13
C ILE A 39 -9.85 4.41 0.49
N PRO A 40 -11.15 4.09 0.68
CA PRO A 40 -12.05 4.97 1.41
C PRO A 40 -11.50 5.31 2.81
N ARG A 41 -11.78 6.51 3.33
CA ARG A 41 -11.34 6.96 4.66
C ARG A 41 -12.15 6.31 5.80
N ASN A 42 -13.40 5.98 5.51
CA ASN A 42 -14.30 5.24 6.40
C ASN A 42 -14.74 3.92 5.74
N PRO A 43 -13.86 2.94 5.50
CA PRO A 43 -14.35 1.60 5.29
C PRO A 43 -14.55 1.03 6.68
N VAL A 44 -15.79 0.67 6.98
CA VAL A 44 -16.12 -0.23 8.12
C VAL A 44 -15.24 -1.51 8.10
N HIS A 45 -14.54 -1.76 6.98
CA HIS A 45 -13.76 -2.95 6.67
C HIS A 45 -12.32 -2.66 6.18
N LEU A 46 -11.67 -1.57 6.60
CA LEU A 46 -10.30 -1.22 6.12
C LEU A 46 -9.31 -2.38 6.33
N GLY A 47 -9.42 -3.08 7.47
CA GLY A 47 -8.62 -4.28 7.75
C GLY A 47 -8.91 -5.47 6.83
N GLN A 48 -10.15 -5.62 6.32
CA GLN A 48 -10.49 -6.68 5.36
C GLN A 48 -9.94 -6.36 3.97
N VAL A 49 -9.93 -5.09 3.57
CA VAL A 49 -9.37 -4.65 2.28
C VAL A 49 -7.85 -4.84 2.26
N THR A 50 -7.17 -4.53 3.36
CA THR A 50 -5.70 -4.63 3.43
C THR A 50 -5.19 -6.02 3.77
N ALA A 51 -6.00 -6.88 4.42
CA ALA A 51 -5.58 -8.21 4.85
C ALA A 51 -4.95 -9.11 3.75
N PRO A 52 -5.50 -9.19 2.51
CA PRO A 52 -4.90 -10.00 1.46
C PRO A 52 -3.50 -9.53 1.07
N TYR A 53 -3.28 -8.22 1.02
CA TYR A 53 -2.00 -7.61 0.66
C TYR A 53 -0.97 -7.83 1.77
N VAL A 54 -1.37 -7.64 3.02
CA VAL A 54 -0.51 -7.91 4.19
C VAL A 54 -0.08 -9.37 4.21
N ALA A 55 -1.00 -10.31 3.95
CA ALA A 55 -0.68 -11.74 3.89
C ALA A 55 0.31 -12.05 2.76
N ARG A 56 0.08 -11.50 1.55
CA ARG A 56 0.96 -11.69 0.40
C ARG A 56 2.37 -11.16 0.66
N ILE A 57 2.49 -9.95 1.22
CA ILE A 57 3.78 -9.31 1.47
C ILE A 57 4.59 -10.10 2.48
N ARG A 58 3.98 -10.54 3.59
CA ARG A 58 4.65 -11.40 4.59
C ARG A 58 5.18 -12.70 3.98
N ASN A 59 4.43 -13.32 3.07
CA ASN A 59 4.89 -14.53 2.39
C ASN A 59 6.10 -14.23 1.50
N LEU A 60 6.06 -13.14 0.72
CA LEU A 60 7.17 -12.73 -0.14
C LEU A 60 8.43 -12.38 0.66
N GLU A 61 8.29 -11.67 1.79
CA GLU A 61 9.41 -11.36 2.68
C GLU A 61 10.05 -12.64 3.27
N LYS A 62 9.23 -13.64 3.61
CA LYS A 62 9.69 -14.94 4.08
C LYS A 62 10.45 -15.72 3.00
N GLU A 63 9.93 -15.74 1.77
CA GLU A 63 10.59 -16.38 0.63
C GLU A 63 11.94 -15.72 0.31
N LEU A 64 11.97 -14.38 0.29
CA LEU A 64 13.20 -13.61 0.07
C LEU A 64 14.27 -13.89 1.13
N LYS A 65 13.87 -14.03 2.40
CA LYS A 65 14.80 -14.38 3.48
C LYS A 65 15.43 -15.76 3.25
N LEU A 66 14.62 -16.76 2.91
CA LEU A 66 15.10 -18.11 2.63
C LEU A 66 16.04 -18.17 1.40
N LEU A 67 15.79 -17.35 0.39
CA LEU A 67 16.66 -17.25 -0.79
C LEU A 67 18.00 -16.59 -0.49
N ARG A 68 18.05 -15.62 0.43
CA ARG A 68 19.27 -14.90 0.82
C ARG A 68 20.15 -15.67 1.80
N GLU A 69 19.57 -16.63 2.53
CA GLU A 69 20.29 -17.50 3.47
C GLU A 69 20.87 -18.77 2.80
N LYS A 70 20.65 -18.93 1.49
CA LYS A 70 21.25 -19.96 0.63
C LYS A 70 22.45 -19.42 -0.13
#